data_AF-A0A970AAK0-F1
#
_entry.id   AF-A0A970AAK0-F1
#
_cell.length_a   1.000
_cell.length_b   1.000
_cell.length_c   1.000
_cell.angle_alpha   90.00
_cell.angle_beta   90.00
_cell.angle_gamma   90.00
#
_symmetry.space_group_name_H-M   'P 1'
#
loop_
_entity.id
_entity.type
_entity.pdbx_description
1 polymer ?
#
loop_
_entity_poly.entity_id
_entity_poly.type
_entity_poly.pdbx_seq_one_letter_code
_entity_poly.pdbx_strand_id
1 'polypeptide(L)'
;MKKIIAITLILIISLGLVACGGGGKDKDSIVGKWALEVSEADMEGKWIYEFAADGKLKISIETGSKEADELMNAMFSEMEITYEAKDGKLTLKSDDPTFEPLNGVSYTIKDDTLTFEENSMKRIK
;
A
#
# COMPACT_ATOMS: atom_id res chain seq x y z
N MET A 1 10.72 -60.19 0.15
CA MET A 1 10.75 -59.48 1.45
C MET A 1 12.09 -58.79 1.62
N LYS A 2 12.14 -57.46 1.54
CA LYS A 2 13.11 -56.58 2.21
C LYS A 2 12.58 -55.14 2.13
N LYS A 3 12.78 -54.42 3.23
CA LYS A 3 11.88 -53.41 3.78
C LYS A 3 12.13 -52.02 3.18
N ILE A 4 11.05 -51.26 3.11
CA ILE A 4 11.00 -49.79 3.06
C ILE A 4 11.72 -49.21 4.29
N ILE A 5 12.35 -48.03 4.17
CA ILE A 5 12.66 -46.95 5.15
C ILE A 5 13.87 -46.19 4.56
N ALA A 6 13.99 -44.87 4.50
CA ALA A 6 13.09 -43.73 4.68
C ALA A 6 13.84 -42.47 4.19
N ILE A 7 13.10 -41.60 3.50
CA ILE A 7 13.05 -40.14 3.72
C ILE A 7 14.38 -39.46 4.06
N THR A 8 15.03 -38.88 3.04
CA THR A 8 15.89 -37.70 3.22
C THR A 8 15.15 -36.49 2.67
N LEU A 9 14.30 -35.96 3.53
CA LEU A 9 13.69 -34.65 3.44
C LEU A 9 14.79 -33.60 3.68
N ILE A 10 15.39 -33.03 2.64
CA ILE A 10 16.03 -31.69 2.61
C ILE A 10 16.36 -31.40 1.14
N LEU A 11 15.47 -30.67 0.49
CA LEU A 11 15.74 -29.75 -0.62
C LEU A 11 14.41 -29.08 -0.99
N ILE A 12 13.83 -28.38 -0.01
CA ILE A 12 12.86 -27.32 -0.30
C ILE A 12 13.72 -26.18 -0.83
N ILE A 13 13.98 -26.26 -2.14
CA ILE A 13 14.57 -25.20 -2.92
C ILE A 13 13.67 -23.99 -2.74
N SER A 14 14.31 -22.96 -2.21
CA SER A 14 13.92 -21.56 -2.07
C SER A 14 13.57 -20.91 -3.41
N LEU A 15 12.56 -21.44 -4.10
CA LEU A 15 11.84 -20.75 -5.17
C LEU A 15 10.44 -20.48 -4.64
N GLY A 16 10.41 -19.62 -3.63
CA GLY A 16 9.21 -18.97 -3.16
C GLY A 16 8.59 -18.19 -4.31
N LEU A 17 7.63 -18.83 -4.95
CA LEU A 17 6.41 -18.23 -5.49
C LEU A 17 6.57 -17.04 -6.45
N VAL A 18 6.39 -17.37 -7.74
CA VAL A 18 5.51 -16.65 -8.66
C VAL A 18 5.57 -15.10 -8.58
N ALA A 19 6.50 -14.52 -9.32
CA ALA A 19 6.24 -13.28 -10.05
C ALA A 19 6.10 -13.61 -11.55
N CYS A 20 5.26 -14.60 -11.85
CA CYS A 20 4.66 -14.76 -13.16
C CYS A 20 3.25 -14.15 -13.05
N GLY A 21 3.18 -12.87 -13.42
CA GLY A 21 2.02 -12.00 -13.38
C GLY A 21 2.51 -10.61 -13.76
N GLY A 22 3.11 -10.47 -14.94
CA GLY A 22 2.36 -10.00 -16.09
C GLY A 22 2.37 -8.46 -16.03
N GLY A 23 3.31 -7.79 -16.66
CA GLY A 23 3.16 -7.56 -18.10
C GLY A 23 1.94 -6.68 -18.43
N GLY A 24 1.49 -5.82 -17.51
CA GLY A 24 0.49 -4.78 -17.74
C GLY A 24 1.11 -3.43 -17.43
N LYS A 25 1.06 -2.53 -18.42
CA LYS A 25 1.57 -1.14 -18.42
C LYS A 25 1.52 -0.48 -17.03
N ASP A 26 2.52 0.34 -16.71
CA ASP A 26 2.71 1.13 -15.47
C ASP A 26 1.45 1.83 -14.88
N LYS A 27 0.38 1.93 -15.66
CA LYS A 27 -0.92 2.52 -15.30
C LYS A 27 -1.71 1.70 -14.28
N ASP A 28 -1.60 0.38 -14.31
CA ASP A 28 -2.35 -0.53 -13.42
C ASP A 28 -1.58 -0.87 -12.13
N SER A 29 -0.36 -0.34 -11.97
CA SER A 29 0.44 -0.49 -10.75
C SER A 29 -0.06 0.44 -9.65
N ILE A 30 -0.15 -0.06 -8.42
CA ILE A 30 -0.46 0.77 -7.23
C ILE A 30 0.69 1.72 -6.88
N VAL A 31 1.93 1.39 -7.29
CA VAL A 31 3.11 2.21 -7.05
C VAL A 31 2.90 3.61 -7.64
N GLY A 32 3.24 4.63 -6.85
CA GLY A 32 3.08 6.04 -7.19
C GLY A 32 2.31 6.83 -6.14
N LYS A 33 1.98 8.07 -6.49
CA LYS A 33 1.29 9.02 -5.62
C LYS A 33 -0.18 9.12 -5.96
N TRP A 34 -1.02 9.17 -4.94
CA TRP A 34 -2.47 9.25 -5.06
C TRP A 34 -3.02 10.30 -4.10
N ALA A 35 -3.85 11.22 -4.62
CA ALA A 35 -4.54 12.23 -3.82
C ALA A 35 -5.95 11.77 -3.49
N LEU A 36 -6.29 11.79 -2.21
CA LEU A 36 -7.65 11.81 -1.71
C LEU A 36 -7.99 13.26 -1.36
N GLU A 37 -8.96 13.85 -2.06
CA GLU A 37 -9.49 15.16 -1.69
C GLU A 37 -10.32 14.99 -0.40
N VAL A 38 -10.04 15.81 0.61
CA VAL A 38 -10.74 15.79 1.89
C VAL A 38 -11.34 17.17 2.12
N SER A 39 -12.63 17.19 2.42
CA SER A 39 -13.40 18.38 2.74
C SER A 39 -14.32 18.04 3.90
N GLU A 40 -13.77 18.03 5.11
CA GLU A 40 -14.51 17.73 6.33
C GLU A 40 -14.43 18.88 7.32
N ALA A 41 -15.60 19.29 7.83
CA ALA A 41 -15.82 20.33 8.84
C ALA A 41 -15.06 21.65 8.58
N ASP A 42 -13.79 21.70 8.96
CA ASP A 42 -12.91 22.88 8.95
C ASP A 42 -11.59 22.64 8.17
N MET A 43 -11.45 21.50 7.49
CA MET A 43 -10.25 21.12 6.75
C MET A 43 -10.61 20.82 5.30
N GLU A 44 -10.14 21.69 4.40
CA GLU A 44 -10.08 21.45 2.96
C GLU A 44 -8.63 21.15 2.60
N GLY A 45 -8.39 20.07 1.86
CA GLY A 45 -7.05 19.69 1.47
C GLY A 45 -6.98 18.33 0.80
N LYS A 46 -5.76 17.82 0.68
CA LYS A 46 -5.48 16.53 0.04
C LYS A 46 -4.63 15.67 0.92
N TRP A 47 -5.05 14.43 1.10
CA TRP A 47 -4.18 13.38 1.63
C TRP A 47 -3.46 12.73 0.46
N ILE A 48 -2.15 12.68 0.53
CA ILE A 48 -1.26 12.13 -0.50
C ILE A 48 -0.72 10.81 0.02
N TYR A 49 -1.07 9.74 -0.68
CA TYR A 49 -0.59 8.38 -0.42
C TYR A 49 0.48 8.03 -1.45
N GLU A 50 1.72 7.88 -1.01
CA GLU A 50 2.85 7.47 -1.84
C GLU A 50 3.18 6.00 -1.57
N PHE A 51 2.74 5.12 -2.47
CA PHE A 51 3.09 3.70 -2.46
C PHE A 51 4.44 3.51 -3.14
N ALA A 52 5.48 3.25 -2.35
CA ALA A 52 6.83 3.04 -2.84
C ALA A 52 7.05 1.59 -3.28
N ALA A 53 7.91 1.38 -4.29
CA ALA A 53 8.16 0.04 -4.85
C ALA A 53 8.79 -0.95 -3.85
N ASP A 54 9.30 -0.49 -2.72
CA ASP A 54 9.85 -1.30 -1.63
C ASP A 54 8.79 -1.78 -0.62
N GLY A 55 7.51 -1.47 -0.83
CA GLY A 55 6.41 -1.86 0.05
C GLY A 55 6.17 -0.88 1.20
N LYS A 56 6.82 0.29 1.21
CA LYS A 56 6.50 1.37 2.17
C LYS A 56 5.39 2.27 1.64
N LEU A 57 4.54 2.74 2.55
CA LEU A 57 3.54 3.77 2.29
C LEU A 57 3.94 5.03 3.06
N LYS A 58 4.03 6.16 2.37
CA LYS A 58 4.14 7.47 3.01
C LYS A 58 2.82 8.21 2.87
N ILE A 59 2.41 8.87 3.94
CA ILE A 59 1.23 9.73 3.97
C ILE A 59 1.69 11.15 4.21
N SER A 60 1.18 12.09 3.42
CA SER A 60 1.34 13.52 3.65
C SER A 60 0.03 14.26 3.38
N ILE A 61 -0.10 15.47 3.89
CA ILE A 61 -1.24 16.34 3.67
C ILE A 61 -0.82 17.66 3.00
N GLU A 62 -1.71 18.18 2.15
CA GLU A 62 -1.64 19.50 1.54
C GLU A 62 -2.95 20.24 1.84
N THR A 63 -2.92 21.19 2.78
CA THR A 63 -4.08 22.00 3.21
C THR A 63 -4.04 23.42 2.62
N GLY A 64 -2.92 23.80 1.99
CA GLY A 64 -2.67 25.18 1.56
C GLY A 64 -2.14 26.09 2.66
N SER A 65 -2.09 25.62 3.92
CA SER A 65 -1.40 26.28 5.02
C SER A 65 -0.05 25.63 5.26
N LYS A 66 1.03 26.35 4.92
CA LYS A 66 2.39 25.85 5.07
C LYS A 66 2.70 25.37 6.50
N GLU A 67 2.26 26.12 7.52
CA GLU A 67 2.52 25.77 8.92
C GLU A 67 1.79 24.49 9.33
N ALA A 68 0.53 24.32 8.90
CA ALA A 68 -0.23 23.11 9.17
C ALA A 68 0.35 21.90 8.43
N ASP A 69 0.72 22.09 7.16
CA ASP A 69 1.31 21.04 6.33
C ASP A 69 2.65 20.58 6.92
N GLU A 70 3.52 21.50 7.35
CA GLU A 70 4.80 21.15 7.99
C GLU A 70 4.58 20.36 9.29
N LEU A 71 3.66 20.81 10.14
CA LEU A 71 3.38 20.15 11.42
C LEU A 71 2.82 18.73 11.22
N MET A 72 1.79 18.59 10.38
CA MET A 72 1.13 17.31 10.14
C MET A 72 2.04 16.32 9.41
N ASN A 73 2.79 16.79 8.40
CA ASN A 73 3.71 15.94 7.66
C ASN A 73 4.90 15.48 8.51
N ALA A 74 5.36 16.30 9.45
CA ALA A 74 6.35 15.86 10.42
C ALA A 74 5.81 14.71 11.28
N MET A 75 4.57 14.79 11.75
CA MET A 75 3.94 13.71 12.53
C MET A 75 3.83 12.41 11.71
N PHE A 76 3.33 12.48 10.47
CA PHE A 76 3.22 11.28 9.63
C PHE A 76 4.58 10.70 9.22
N SER A 77 5.64 11.51 9.14
CA SER A 77 6.97 11.04 8.76
C SER A 77 7.63 10.11 9.78
N GLU A 78 7.17 10.14 11.03
CA GLU A 78 7.63 9.27 12.11
C GLU A 78 6.93 7.90 12.10
N MET A 79 5.82 7.74 11.36
CA MET A 79 5.08 6.49 11.27
C MET A 79 5.70 5.58 10.19
N GLU A 80 6.00 4.32 10.52
CA GLU A 80 6.40 3.34 9.51
C GLU A 80 5.19 2.54 9.04
N ILE A 81 4.61 2.98 7.91
CA ILE A 81 3.50 2.27 7.26
C ILE A 81 4.04 1.41 6.11
N THR A 82 3.63 0.15 6.09
CA THR A 82 3.93 -0.81 5.04
C THR A 82 2.65 -1.28 4.36
N TYR A 83 2.77 -1.68 3.10
CA TYR A 83 1.67 -2.20 2.33
C TYR A 83 2.04 -3.48 1.57
N GLU A 84 1.02 -4.32 1.35
CA GLU A 84 1.07 -5.45 0.43
C GLU A 84 -0.12 -5.37 -0.52
N ALA A 85 0.15 -5.37 -1.81
CA ALA A 85 -0.86 -5.40 -2.86
C ALA A 85 -0.71 -6.68 -3.67
N LYS A 86 -1.62 -7.64 -3.46
CA LYS A 86 -1.54 -8.97 -4.06
C LYS A 86 -2.93 -9.52 -4.33
N ASP A 87 -3.10 -10.16 -5.49
CA ASP A 87 -4.37 -10.80 -5.89
C ASP A 87 -5.59 -9.85 -5.80
N GLY A 88 -5.39 -8.57 -6.14
CA GLY A 88 -6.43 -7.53 -6.06
C GLY A 88 -6.81 -7.12 -4.63
N LYS A 89 -6.00 -7.51 -3.63
CA LYS A 89 -6.18 -7.18 -2.22
C LYS A 89 -5.06 -6.29 -1.71
N LEU A 90 -5.41 -5.31 -0.90
CA LEU A 90 -4.54 -4.37 -0.24
C LEU A 90 -4.53 -4.66 1.26
N THR A 91 -3.34 -4.75 1.83
CA THR A 91 -3.11 -4.81 3.28
C THR A 91 -2.23 -3.65 3.67
N LEU A 92 -2.59 -2.89 4.70
CA LEU A 92 -1.81 -1.81 5.29
C LEU A 92 -1.51 -2.13 6.74
N LYS A 93 -0.26 -1.92 7.16
CA LYS A 93 0.19 -2.11 8.54
C LYS A 93 1.07 -0.94 8.96
N SER A 94 0.94 -0.53 10.21
CA SER A 94 1.81 0.47 10.82
C SER A 94 2.42 -0.09 12.10
N ASP A 95 3.56 0.45 12.51
CA ASP A 95 4.11 0.28 13.85
C ASP A 95 3.38 1.13 14.90
N ASP A 96 2.75 2.23 14.47
CA ASP A 96 1.89 3.06 15.31
C ASP A 96 0.58 2.32 15.69
N PRO A 97 0.28 2.13 16.99
CA PRO A 97 -0.91 1.41 17.45
C PRO A 97 -2.23 2.16 17.24
N THR A 98 -2.19 3.45 16.91
CA THR A 98 -3.36 4.28 16.61
C THR A 98 -3.78 4.19 15.15
N PHE A 99 -2.92 3.68 14.28
CA PHE A 99 -3.25 3.42 12.89
C PHE A 99 -4.10 2.15 12.77
N GLU A 100 -5.31 2.29 12.24
CA GLU A 100 -6.19 1.15 12.00
C GLU A 100 -5.68 0.32 10.81
N PRO A 101 -5.30 -0.96 11.00
CA PRO A 101 -4.75 -1.77 9.94
C PRO A 101 -5.83 -2.20 8.93
N LEU A 102 -5.52 -2.07 7.64
CA LEU A 102 -6.34 -2.66 6.57
C LEU A 102 -5.86 -4.08 6.30
N ASN A 103 -6.77 -5.05 6.34
CA ASN A 103 -6.42 -6.47 6.19
C ASN A 103 -7.10 -7.09 4.97
N GLY A 104 -6.37 -7.14 3.85
CA GLY A 104 -6.79 -7.86 2.64
C GLY A 104 -8.07 -7.31 1.98
N VAL A 105 -8.22 -5.98 2.00
CA VAL A 105 -9.36 -5.28 1.40
C VAL A 105 -9.23 -5.26 -0.13
N SER A 106 -10.33 -5.48 -0.84
CA SER A 106 -10.32 -5.38 -2.30
C SER A 106 -10.00 -3.96 -2.76
N TYR A 107 -9.08 -3.82 -3.72
CA TYR A 107 -8.79 -2.56 -4.38
C TYR A 107 -8.92 -2.69 -5.90
N THR A 108 -9.18 -1.58 -6.56
CA THR A 108 -9.19 -1.49 -8.03
C THR A 108 -8.41 -0.28 -8.49
N ILE A 109 -7.73 -0.42 -9.62
CA ILE A 109 -7.14 0.70 -10.34
C ILE A 109 -7.80 0.72 -11.71
N LYS A 110 -8.42 1.85 -12.04
CA LYS A 110 -9.01 2.08 -13.36
C LYS A 110 -8.59 3.46 -13.84
N ASP A 111 -7.93 3.47 -14.99
CA ASP A 111 -7.32 4.67 -15.55
C ASP A 111 -6.33 5.28 -14.55
N ASP A 112 -6.64 6.45 -14.00
CA ASP A 112 -5.84 7.15 -12.98
C ASP A 112 -6.59 7.25 -11.64
N THR A 113 -7.45 6.27 -11.34
CA THR A 113 -8.22 6.23 -10.09
C THR A 113 -7.95 4.93 -9.33
N LEU A 114 -7.48 5.06 -8.09
CA LEU A 114 -7.35 3.98 -7.12
C LEU A 114 -8.57 4.01 -6.20
N THR A 115 -9.23 2.87 -6.03
CA THR A 115 -10.40 2.74 -5.15
C THR A 115 -10.24 1.55 -4.24
N PHE A 116 -10.43 1.75 -2.94
CA PHE A 116 -10.55 0.71 -1.91
C PHE A 116 -11.40 1.25 -0.76
N GLU A 117 -12.17 0.38 -0.12
CA GLU A 117 -13.22 0.78 0.85
C GLU A 117 -14.14 1.87 0.27
N GLU A 118 -14.32 2.98 0.99
CA GLU A 118 -15.09 4.15 0.57
C GLU A 118 -14.20 5.23 -0.10
N ASN A 119 -12.89 4.98 -0.20
CA ASN A 119 -11.92 5.94 -0.71
C ASN A 119 -11.77 5.86 -2.23
N SER A 120 -11.68 7.02 -2.87
CA SER A 120 -11.43 7.15 -4.31
C SER A 120 -10.37 8.22 -4.55
N MET A 121 -9.19 7.80 -5.00
CA MET A 121 -8.01 8.63 -5.08
C MET A 121 -7.56 8.82 -6.52
N LYS A 122 -7.06 10.02 -6.85
CA LYS A 122 -6.54 10.35 -8.17
C LYS A 122 -5.03 10.24 -8.22
N ARG A 123 -4.49 9.61 -9.26
CA ARG A 123 -3.05 9.55 -9.47
C ARG A 123 -2.47 10.95 -9.67
N ILE A 124 -1.36 11.24 -9.01
CA ILE A 124 -0.60 12.47 -9.14
C ILE A 124 0.71 12.16 -9.87
N LYS A 125 1.12 13.05 -10.77
CA LYS A 125 2.34 12.90 -11.58
C LYS A 125 3.54 13.57 -10.92
#